data_AF-A0A1S3I9R2-F1
#
_entry.id   AF-A0A1S3I9R2-F1
#
_cell.length_a   1.000
_cell.length_b   1.000
_cell.length_c   1.000
_cell.angle_alpha   90.00
_cell.angle_beta   90.00
_cell.angle_gamma   90.00
#
_symmetry.space_group_name_H-M   'P 1'
#
loop_
_entity.id
_entity.type
_entity.pdbx_description
1 polymer ?
#
loop_
_entity_poly.entity_id
_entity_poly.type
_entity_poly.pdbx_seq_one_letter_code
_entity_poly.pdbx_strand_id
1 'polypeptide(L)'
;MAKQQKRAYSAYLPTFYAKFGGGYPPRPVFNEWPTCCQIYQDVCLKMPEKLYTLNSSEKFREWMEEELSRVDLLKVEMAITSLIDKECISVLAGYLACLSYLAHAYRWGTVPTTSLERERSTLEFPDCLWNPFKKVNDYFGLPYRGNHFSLMACNAIYDESGSPVSMKFKWNYDPEIANQESNFMLLMAKAECEAPHTLNSLAEYLDLLQTFTTSDDRNGVEQQMIEKVYLAKRHLSALLRQANKIMDDSFISREVFAPHIQGMIAWGLDTDIGSSAAENLIFQTLNVFCDMEGASKMSRFGKRTRKSIPETSRVLLAKFEESTKENLFPTEQLSQAKADLITVFYSFILGHARKVPGYIAKSPMTASRFLRKDLVSSFKRNMKERCDEVSFARNKALGRSSDDGISGNGIQKSVLWSQSKPLFCWRKAFATSHLRLLTLFNHYPELIIAFVYLLFTLTFSI
;
A
#
# COMPACT_ATOMS: atom_id res chain seq x y z
N MET A 1 39.28 23.51 1.43
CA MET A 1 38.71 22.15 1.59
C MET A 1 37.58 21.99 0.60
N ALA A 2 37.72 21.12 -0.41
CA ALA A 2 36.66 20.87 -1.37
C ALA A 2 35.47 20.22 -0.63
N LYS A 3 34.33 20.91 -0.54
CA LYS A 3 33.09 20.29 -0.09
C LYS A 3 32.77 19.18 -1.09
N GLN A 4 32.86 17.93 -0.64
CA GLN A 4 32.46 16.76 -1.41
C GLN A 4 31.05 17.01 -1.95
N GLN A 5 30.93 17.12 -3.28
CA GLN A 5 29.68 17.41 -3.95
C GLN A 5 28.68 16.31 -3.57
N LYS A 6 27.67 16.66 -2.78
CA LYS A 6 26.64 15.73 -2.31
C LYS A 6 25.97 15.16 -3.56
N ARG A 7 26.18 13.87 -3.85
CA ARG A 7 25.60 13.23 -5.05
C ARG A 7 24.09 13.50 -5.06
N ALA A 8 23.59 14.00 -6.19
CA ALA A 8 22.18 14.14 -6.52
C ALA A 8 21.41 12.84 -6.17
N TYR A 9 20.24 12.97 -5.53
CA TYR A 9 19.49 11.78 -5.09
C TYR A 9 19.00 10.96 -6.28
N SER A 10 18.70 11.60 -7.41
CA SER A 10 18.35 10.93 -8.67
C SER A 10 19.39 9.92 -9.14
N ALA A 11 20.67 10.13 -8.83
CA ALA A 11 21.75 9.23 -9.22
C ALA A 11 21.65 7.84 -8.56
N TYR A 12 20.89 7.69 -7.47
CA TYR A 12 20.66 6.39 -6.83
C TYR A 12 19.53 5.58 -7.52
N LEU A 13 18.63 6.22 -8.27
CA LEU A 13 17.45 5.57 -8.84
C LEU A 13 17.78 4.52 -9.91
N PRO A 14 18.71 4.73 -10.86
CA PRO A 14 19.07 3.69 -11.83
C PRO A 14 19.59 2.42 -11.17
N THR A 15 20.43 2.56 -10.13
CA THR A 15 20.95 1.41 -9.38
C THR A 15 19.83 0.70 -8.61
N PHE A 16 18.92 1.46 -8.01
CA PHE A 16 17.73 0.91 -7.35
C PHE A 16 16.88 0.10 -8.33
N TYR A 17 16.52 0.65 -9.49
CA TYR A 17 15.70 -0.06 -10.49
C TYR A 17 16.42 -1.28 -11.07
N ALA A 18 17.73 -1.21 -11.32
CA ALA A 18 18.52 -2.35 -11.76
C ALA A 18 18.42 -3.54 -10.79
N LYS A 19 18.45 -3.28 -9.48
CA LYS A 19 18.26 -4.32 -8.44
C LYS A 19 16.86 -4.93 -8.39
N PHE A 20 15.91 -4.41 -9.17
CA PHE A 20 14.58 -4.99 -9.38
C PHE A 20 14.31 -5.42 -10.84
N GLY A 21 15.36 -5.58 -11.65
CA GLY A 21 15.22 -6.03 -13.05
C GLY A 21 14.86 -4.90 -14.02
N GLY A 22 15.25 -3.66 -13.71
CA GLY A 22 15.06 -2.48 -14.55
C GLY A 22 13.82 -1.64 -14.21
N GLY A 23 13.00 -2.07 -13.25
CA GLY A 23 11.84 -1.30 -12.78
C GLY A 23 11.38 -1.76 -11.41
N TYR A 24 10.61 -0.92 -10.71
CA TYR A 24 10.02 -1.24 -9.41
C TYR A 24 8.49 -1.11 -9.47
N PRO A 25 7.71 -1.99 -8.80
CA PRO A 25 8.15 -3.29 -8.29
C PRO A 25 8.68 -4.19 -9.44
N PRO A 26 9.42 -5.27 -9.13
CA PRO A 26 9.83 -6.22 -10.17
C PRO A 26 8.59 -6.86 -10.80
N ARG A 27 8.66 -7.15 -12.10
CA ARG A 27 7.59 -7.84 -12.82
C ARG A 27 7.79 -9.35 -12.68
N PRO A 28 6.99 -10.07 -11.88
CA PRO A 28 7.19 -11.49 -11.65
C PRO A 28 6.89 -12.31 -12.90
N VAL A 29 7.69 -13.36 -13.10
CA VAL A 29 7.53 -14.34 -14.18
C VAL A 29 7.18 -15.68 -13.55
N PHE A 30 6.11 -16.31 -14.06
CA PHE A 30 5.53 -17.53 -13.47
C PHE A 30 5.67 -18.78 -14.35
N ASN A 31 6.12 -18.65 -15.59
CA ASN A 31 6.16 -19.72 -16.60
C ASN A 31 7.59 -20.19 -16.94
N GLU A 32 8.63 -19.45 -16.55
CA GLU A 32 10.03 -19.77 -16.86
C GLU A 32 10.77 -20.46 -15.70
N TRP A 33 10.02 -21.17 -14.85
CA TRP A 33 10.61 -21.76 -13.65
C TRP A 33 11.40 -23.03 -13.98
N PRO A 34 12.58 -23.22 -13.35
CA PRO A 34 13.29 -24.50 -13.42
C PRO A 34 12.35 -25.65 -13.05
N THR A 35 12.47 -26.78 -13.75
CA THR A 35 11.55 -27.93 -13.58
C THR A 35 11.44 -28.40 -12.13
N CYS A 36 12.55 -28.39 -11.38
CA CYS A 36 12.55 -28.76 -9.96
C CYS A 36 11.71 -27.83 -9.07
N CYS A 37 11.44 -26.60 -9.51
CA CYS A 37 10.64 -25.61 -8.78
C CYS A 37 9.15 -25.62 -9.19
N GLN A 38 8.76 -26.31 -10.26
CA GLN A 38 7.38 -26.31 -10.76
C GLN A 38 6.39 -26.88 -9.74
N ILE A 39 6.83 -27.85 -8.94
CA ILE A 39 6.01 -28.47 -7.90
C ILE A 39 5.40 -27.46 -6.91
N TYR A 40 6.13 -26.39 -6.56
CA TYR A 40 5.59 -25.35 -5.67
C TYR A 40 4.42 -24.62 -6.30
N GLN A 41 4.51 -24.33 -7.61
CA GLN A 41 3.42 -23.67 -8.33
C GLN A 41 2.20 -24.59 -8.40
N ASP A 42 2.40 -25.87 -8.70
CA ASP A 42 1.31 -26.85 -8.76
C ASP A 42 0.59 -26.97 -7.42
N VAL A 43 1.35 -27.09 -6.32
CA VAL A 43 0.79 -27.14 -4.95
C VAL A 43 0.07 -25.84 -4.62
N CYS A 44 0.65 -24.68 -4.96
CA CYS A 44 0.04 -23.39 -4.68
C CYS A 44 -1.24 -23.13 -5.48
N LEU A 45 -1.38 -23.73 -6.67
CA LEU A 45 -2.61 -23.65 -7.47
C LEU A 45 -3.72 -24.58 -6.95
N LYS A 46 -3.36 -25.74 -6.37
CA LYS A 46 -4.31 -26.66 -5.71
C LYS A 46 -4.71 -26.21 -4.30
N MET A 47 -3.85 -25.43 -3.66
CA MET A 47 -3.98 -25.00 -2.27
C MET A 47 -5.35 -24.41 -1.90
N PRO A 48 -6.00 -23.52 -2.69
CA PRO A 48 -7.30 -22.97 -2.30
C PRO A 48 -8.36 -24.04 -2.09
N GLU A 49 -8.47 -24.98 -3.03
CA GLU A 49 -9.40 -26.10 -2.94
C GLU A 49 -9.12 -26.96 -1.71
N LYS A 50 -7.85 -27.20 -1.39
CA LYS A 50 -7.45 -28.01 -0.23
C LYS A 50 -7.70 -27.33 1.10
N LEU A 51 -7.46 -26.02 1.19
CA LEU A 51 -7.85 -25.22 2.36
C LEU A 51 -9.36 -25.30 2.61
N TYR A 52 -10.16 -25.29 1.54
CA TYR A 52 -11.62 -25.39 1.60
C TYR A 52 -12.12 -26.80 1.96
N THR A 53 -11.62 -27.83 1.27
CA THR A 53 -12.15 -29.20 1.36
C THR A 53 -11.67 -29.94 2.62
N LEU A 54 -10.40 -29.76 3.01
CA LEU A 54 -9.86 -30.41 4.21
C LEU A 54 -10.35 -29.72 5.49
N ASN A 55 -10.46 -28.40 5.46
CA ASN A 55 -10.97 -27.54 6.53
C ASN A 55 -10.44 -27.92 7.94
N SER A 56 -9.17 -28.31 8.00
CA SER A 56 -8.47 -28.75 9.20
C SER A 56 -6.99 -28.41 9.02
N SER A 57 -6.42 -27.68 9.97
CA SER A 57 -5.03 -27.25 9.88
C SER A 57 -4.05 -28.43 9.88
N GLU A 58 -4.35 -29.48 10.63
CA GLU A 58 -3.55 -30.71 10.69
C GLU A 58 -3.58 -31.44 9.33
N LYS A 59 -4.78 -31.78 8.83
CA LYS A 59 -4.92 -32.46 7.53
C LYS A 59 -4.34 -31.67 6.37
N PHE A 60 -4.47 -30.33 6.41
CA PHE A 60 -3.91 -29.47 5.38
C PHE A 60 -2.37 -29.50 5.38
N ARG A 61 -1.75 -29.49 6.57
CA ARG A 61 -0.29 -29.61 6.69
C ARG A 61 0.19 -30.98 6.24
N GLU A 62 -0.47 -32.07 6.65
CA GLU A 62 -0.19 -33.42 6.18
C GLU A 62 -0.22 -33.51 4.65
N TRP A 63 -1.27 -32.96 4.02
CA TRP A 63 -1.37 -32.89 2.56
C TRP A 63 -0.22 -32.10 1.93
N MET A 64 0.11 -30.93 2.48
CA MET A 64 1.18 -30.09 1.91
C MET A 64 2.55 -30.75 2.07
N GLU A 65 2.82 -31.39 3.21
CA GLU A 65 4.04 -32.15 3.46
C GLU A 65 4.16 -33.34 2.48
N GLU A 66 3.07 -34.08 2.26
CA GLU A 66 3.04 -35.19 1.30
C GLU A 66 3.32 -34.69 -0.12
N GLU A 67 2.65 -33.63 -0.57
CA GLU A 67 2.88 -33.09 -1.92
C GLU A 67 4.32 -32.60 -2.11
N LEU A 68 4.87 -31.91 -1.11
CA LEU A 68 6.22 -31.34 -1.14
C LEU A 68 7.32 -32.36 -0.80
N SER A 69 6.99 -33.58 -0.36
CA SER A 69 7.97 -34.66 -0.09
C SER A 69 8.77 -35.05 -1.35
N ARG A 70 8.22 -34.77 -2.53
CA ARG A 70 8.85 -35.05 -3.83
C ARG A 70 9.81 -33.96 -4.30
N VAL A 71 9.96 -32.89 -3.53
CA VAL A 71 10.92 -31.82 -3.82
C VAL A 71 12.35 -32.36 -3.68
N ASP A 72 13.12 -32.25 -4.76
CA ASP A 72 14.57 -32.41 -4.69
C ASP A 72 15.21 -31.11 -4.19
N LEU A 73 15.40 -31.04 -2.87
CA LEU A 73 15.90 -29.84 -2.18
C LEU A 73 17.25 -29.36 -2.71
N LEU A 74 18.16 -30.29 -3.04
CA LEU A 74 19.47 -29.94 -3.57
C LEU A 74 19.35 -29.28 -4.95
N LYS A 75 18.52 -29.83 -5.84
CA LYS A 75 18.27 -29.20 -7.15
C LYS A 75 17.60 -27.85 -7.02
N VAL A 76 16.63 -27.70 -6.12
CA VAL A 76 15.98 -26.42 -5.86
C VAL A 76 16.99 -25.39 -5.35
N GLU A 77 17.86 -25.77 -4.43
CA GLU A 77 18.89 -24.87 -3.91
C GLU A 77 19.86 -24.40 -5.00
N MET A 78 20.34 -25.33 -5.84
CA MET A 78 21.19 -25.02 -6.99
C MET A 78 20.47 -24.10 -7.98
N ALA A 79 19.18 -24.35 -8.22
CA ALA A 79 18.37 -23.53 -9.11
C ALA A 79 18.20 -22.09 -8.59
N ILE A 80 17.87 -21.91 -7.32
CA ILE A 80 17.77 -20.57 -6.69
C ILE A 80 19.12 -19.85 -6.78
N THR A 81 20.21 -20.54 -6.47
CA THR A 81 21.57 -19.97 -6.56
C THR A 81 21.88 -19.51 -7.99
N SER A 82 21.59 -20.35 -8.99
CA SER A 82 21.79 -19.96 -10.39
C SER A 82 20.90 -18.79 -10.82
N LEU A 83 19.68 -18.66 -10.30
CA LEU A 83 18.79 -17.52 -10.60
C LEU A 83 19.32 -16.24 -9.96
N ILE A 84 19.90 -16.32 -8.75
CA ILE A 84 20.56 -15.21 -8.06
C ILE A 84 21.80 -14.76 -8.85
N ASP A 85 22.67 -15.71 -9.21
CA ASP A 85 23.94 -15.42 -9.91
C ASP A 85 23.72 -14.80 -11.31
N LYS A 86 22.62 -15.18 -11.97
CA LYS A 86 22.21 -14.63 -13.28
C LYS A 86 21.32 -13.39 -13.16
N GLU A 87 21.07 -12.91 -11.94
CA GLU A 87 20.17 -11.79 -11.65
C GLU A 87 18.79 -11.95 -12.32
N CYS A 88 18.22 -13.16 -12.32
CA CYS A 88 16.89 -13.47 -12.85
C CYS A 88 15.76 -12.99 -11.90
N ILE A 89 15.74 -11.68 -11.62
CA ILE A 89 14.94 -11.06 -10.55
C ILE A 89 13.44 -11.30 -10.74
N SER A 90 12.94 -11.25 -11.98
CA SER A 90 11.53 -11.51 -12.29
C SER A 90 11.10 -12.94 -11.92
N VAL A 91 11.96 -13.94 -12.16
CA VAL A 91 11.67 -15.33 -11.78
C VAL A 91 11.74 -15.49 -10.27
N LEU A 92 12.75 -14.88 -9.62
CA LEU A 92 12.89 -14.88 -8.16
C LEU A 92 11.70 -14.21 -7.46
N ALA A 93 11.17 -13.12 -8.01
CA ALA A 93 9.97 -12.44 -7.49
C ALA A 93 8.74 -13.36 -7.56
N GLY A 94 8.52 -14.03 -8.70
CA GLY A 94 7.43 -15.01 -8.82
C GLY A 94 7.57 -16.14 -7.80
N TYR A 95 8.80 -16.62 -7.58
CA TYR A 95 9.09 -17.69 -6.64
C TYR A 95 8.88 -17.24 -5.18
N LEU A 96 9.31 -16.01 -4.84
CA LEU A 96 9.05 -15.38 -3.54
C LEU A 96 7.55 -15.31 -3.24
N ALA A 97 6.73 -14.90 -4.21
CA ALA A 97 5.28 -14.83 -4.04
C ALA A 97 4.67 -16.20 -3.73
N CYS A 98 5.02 -17.22 -4.52
CA CYS A 98 4.50 -18.56 -4.33
C CYS A 98 4.88 -19.16 -2.97
N LEU A 99 6.16 -19.10 -2.61
CA LEU A 99 6.64 -19.59 -1.31
C LEU A 99 6.01 -18.80 -0.16
N SER A 100 5.78 -17.49 -0.30
CA SER A 100 5.06 -16.69 0.70
C SER A 100 3.61 -17.16 0.87
N TYR A 101 2.90 -17.44 -0.22
CA TYR A 101 1.52 -17.94 -0.17
C TYR A 101 1.44 -19.32 0.47
N LEU A 102 2.34 -20.24 0.10
CA LEU A 102 2.45 -21.57 0.69
C LEU A 102 2.78 -21.50 2.18
N ALA A 103 3.76 -20.67 2.58
CA ALA A 103 4.12 -20.48 3.99
C ALA A 103 2.96 -19.92 4.81
N HIS A 104 2.20 -18.95 4.28
CA HIS A 104 1.00 -18.44 4.94
C HIS A 104 -0.11 -19.48 5.03
N ALA A 105 -0.31 -20.28 3.98
CA ALA A 105 -1.30 -21.36 4.01
C ALA A 105 -0.91 -22.47 4.98
N TYR A 106 0.36 -22.87 5.03
CA TYR A 106 0.86 -23.84 6.01
C TYR A 106 0.73 -23.32 7.45
N ARG A 107 1.04 -22.04 7.65
CA ARG A 107 0.87 -21.35 8.94
C ARG A 107 -0.56 -21.44 9.44
N TRP A 108 -1.53 -21.08 8.60
CA TRP A 108 -2.93 -20.98 9.01
C TRP A 108 -3.67 -22.30 8.92
N GLY A 109 -3.41 -23.10 7.90
CA GLY A 109 -4.02 -24.41 7.64
C GLY A 109 -5.50 -24.39 7.26
N THR A 110 -6.19 -23.25 7.44
CA THR A 110 -7.61 -23.07 7.11
C THR A 110 -7.88 -21.65 6.62
N VAL A 111 -8.94 -21.49 5.82
CA VAL A 111 -9.51 -20.18 5.45
C VAL A 111 -11.03 -20.24 5.62
N PRO A 112 -11.63 -19.45 6.54
CA PRO A 112 -11.02 -18.51 7.48
C PRO A 112 -10.05 -19.14 8.49
N THR A 113 -9.21 -18.31 9.12
CA THR A 113 -8.33 -18.75 10.21
C THR A 113 -9.16 -19.15 11.45
N THR A 114 -8.71 -20.17 12.20
CA THR A 114 -9.37 -20.60 13.46
C THR A 114 -8.79 -19.90 14.69
N SER A 115 -9.52 -19.88 15.83
CA SER A 115 -8.99 -19.30 17.08
C SER A 115 -7.75 -20.05 17.59
N LEU A 116 -7.73 -21.37 17.44
CA LEU A 116 -6.59 -22.20 17.82
C LEU A 116 -5.33 -21.80 17.04
N GLU A 117 -5.43 -21.72 15.71
CA GLU A 117 -4.29 -21.37 14.88
C GLU A 117 -3.87 -19.92 15.06
N ARG A 118 -4.80 -19.04 15.40
CA ARG A 118 -4.47 -17.69 15.86
C ARG A 118 -3.57 -17.77 17.10
N GLU A 119 -3.98 -18.41 18.18
CA GLU A 119 -3.22 -18.42 19.43
C GLU A 119 -1.84 -19.12 19.36
N ARG A 120 -1.59 -19.91 18.31
CA ARG A 120 -0.30 -20.56 18.07
C ARG A 120 0.83 -19.54 17.89
N SER A 121 1.83 -19.60 18.77
CA SER A 121 3.03 -18.75 18.70
C SER A 121 4.22 -19.39 17.97
N THR A 122 4.27 -20.71 17.87
CA THR A 122 5.35 -21.47 17.23
C THR A 122 4.79 -22.50 16.25
N LEU A 123 5.51 -22.74 15.16
CA LEU A 123 5.18 -23.77 14.18
C LEU A 123 6.46 -24.24 13.48
N GLU A 124 6.62 -25.56 13.36
CA GLU A 124 7.68 -26.15 12.56
C GLU A 124 7.22 -26.28 11.11
N PHE A 125 8.01 -25.74 10.19
CA PHE A 125 7.78 -25.83 8.76
C PHE A 125 8.66 -26.93 8.17
N PRO A 126 8.18 -27.70 7.18
CA PRO A 126 8.99 -28.71 6.54
C PRO A 126 10.12 -28.05 5.74
N ASP A 127 11.31 -28.66 5.76
CA ASP A 127 12.51 -28.11 5.11
C ASP A 127 12.32 -27.84 3.62
N CYS A 128 11.52 -28.70 2.95
CA CYS A 128 11.15 -28.56 1.55
C CYS A 128 10.41 -27.25 1.24
N LEU A 129 9.73 -26.64 2.20
CA LEU A 129 9.12 -25.32 2.08
C LEU A 129 10.03 -24.23 2.65
N TRP A 130 10.59 -24.48 3.84
CA TRP A 130 11.23 -23.44 4.65
C TRP A 130 12.60 -23.00 4.13
N ASN A 131 13.44 -23.94 3.65
CA ASN A 131 14.79 -23.62 3.19
C ASN A 131 14.79 -22.77 1.92
N PRO A 132 14.03 -23.12 0.86
CA PRO A 132 13.85 -22.26 -0.31
C PRO A 132 13.27 -20.90 0.06
N PHE A 133 12.27 -20.86 0.95
CA PHE A 133 11.63 -19.63 1.37
C PHE A 133 12.60 -18.68 2.06
N LYS A 134 13.43 -19.18 2.99
CA LYS A 134 14.49 -18.39 3.63
C LYS A 134 15.49 -17.85 2.61
N LYS A 135 16.02 -18.71 1.74
CA LYS A 135 17.03 -18.34 0.75
C LYS A 135 16.57 -17.22 -0.18
N VAL A 136 15.32 -17.26 -0.62
CA VAL A 136 14.75 -16.20 -1.47
C VAL A 136 14.47 -14.92 -0.67
N ASN A 137 14.00 -15.03 0.58
CA ASN A 137 13.85 -13.84 1.44
C ASN A 137 15.19 -13.18 1.75
N ASP A 138 16.24 -13.96 2.00
CA ASP A 138 17.60 -13.46 2.25
C ASP A 138 18.11 -12.62 1.07
N TYR A 139 17.87 -13.08 -0.17
CA TYR A 139 18.24 -12.33 -1.37
C TYR A 139 17.61 -10.92 -1.41
N PHE A 140 16.33 -10.80 -1.03
CA PHE A 140 15.64 -9.50 -0.97
C PHE A 140 15.84 -8.75 0.37
N GLY A 141 16.50 -9.36 1.36
CA GLY A 141 16.66 -8.84 2.71
C GLY A 141 15.34 -8.71 3.48
N LEU A 142 14.43 -9.66 3.28
CA LEU A 142 13.09 -9.69 3.86
C LEU A 142 13.03 -10.60 5.10
N PRO A 143 12.13 -10.33 6.06
CA PRO A 143 11.89 -11.26 7.16
C PRO A 143 11.25 -12.56 6.65
N TYR A 144 11.43 -13.67 7.38
CA TYR A 144 10.92 -14.99 7.01
C TYR A 144 9.41 -15.15 7.24
N ARG A 145 8.64 -14.32 6.54
CA ARG A 145 7.18 -14.27 6.50
C ARG A 145 6.74 -13.57 5.22
N GLY A 146 5.49 -13.76 4.81
CA GLY A 146 4.92 -12.91 3.77
C GLY A 146 4.83 -11.46 4.26
N ASN A 147 5.23 -10.55 3.40
CA ASN A 147 5.18 -9.10 3.60
C ASN A 147 4.42 -8.47 2.42
N HIS A 148 4.25 -7.15 2.44
CA HIS A 148 3.50 -6.44 1.41
C HIS A 148 4.13 -6.64 0.03
N PHE A 149 5.45 -6.57 -0.05
CA PHE A 149 6.17 -6.76 -1.31
C PHE A 149 5.98 -8.17 -1.87
N SER A 150 6.09 -9.21 -1.05
CA SER A 150 5.96 -10.60 -1.52
C SER A 150 4.52 -11.02 -1.79
N LEU A 151 3.55 -10.63 -0.97
CA LEU A 151 2.15 -11.04 -1.10
C LEU A 151 1.37 -10.21 -2.12
N MET A 152 1.76 -8.95 -2.33
CA MET A 152 1.05 -8.02 -3.23
C MET A 152 1.81 -7.88 -4.55
N ALA A 153 2.95 -7.18 -4.52
CA ALA A 153 3.66 -6.80 -5.74
C ALA A 153 4.20 -8.00 -6.51
N CYS A 154 4.84 -8.95 -5.81
CA CYS A 154 5.42 -10.13 -6.45
C CYS A 154 4.37 -11.17 -6.89
N ASN A 155 3.12 -11.05 -6.45
CA ASN A 155 2.02 -11.94 -6.83
C ASN A 155 1.18 -11.39 -8.00
N ALA A 156 1.39 -10.14 -8.39
CA ALA A 156 0.61 -9.50 -9.44
C ALA A 156 1.00 -10.00 -10.84
N ILE A 157 0.01 -10.11 -11.72
CA ILE A 157 0.20 -10.32 -13.16
C ILE A 157 0.07 -8.96 -13.84
N TYR A 158 1.01 -8.67 -14.72
CA TYR A 158 1.15 -7.38 -15.39
C TYR A 158 0.78 -7.49 -16.87
N ASP A 159 0.14 -6.45 -17.40
CA ASP A 159 -0.04 -6.28 -18.84
C ASP A 159 1.22 -5.72 -19.51
N GLU A 160 1.17 -5.56 -20.84
CA GLU A 160 2.28 -5.01 -21.64
C GLU A 160 2.67 -3.58 -21.23
N SER A 161 1.73 -2.80 -20.68
CA SER A 161 1.98 -1.46 -20.17
C SER A 161 2.74 -1.46 -18.84
N GLY A 162 2.88 -2.62 -18.20
CA GLY A 162 3.43 -2.75 -16.86
C GLY A 162 2.43 -2.38 -15.76
N SER A 163 1.14 -2.38 -16.07
CA SER A 163 0.08 -2.20 -15.07
C SER A 163 -0.34 -3.56 -14.50
N PRO A 164 -0.49 -3.70 -13.17
CA PRO A 164 -1.01 -4.94 -12.61
C PRO A 164 -2.51 -5.07 -12.94
N VAL A 165 -2.89 -6.22 -13.51
CA VAL A 165 -4.25 -6.51 -14.01
C VAL A 165 -4.94 -7.65 -13.27
N SER A 166 -4.19 -8.56 -12.66
CA SER A 166 -4.73 -9.66 -11.86
C SER A 166 -3.72 -10.17 -10.85
N MET A 167 -4.11 -11.18 -10.06
CA MET A 167 -3.26 -11.84 -9.06
C MET A 167 -3.08 -13.31 -9.43
N LYS A 168 -1.85 -13.83 -9.32
CA LYS A 168 -1.52 -15.22 -9.69
C LYS A 168 -2.05 -16.22 -8.67
N PHE A 169 -1.76 -16.00 -7.39
CA PHE A 169 -2.14 -16.89 -6.30
C PHE A 169 -3.21 -16.26 -5.41
N LYS A 170 -4.03 -17.12 -4.83
CA LYS A 170 -5.14 -16.78 -3.92
C LYS A 170 -5.19 -17.82 -2.81
N TRP A 171 -5.84 -17.53 -1.69
CA TRP A 171 -6.12 -18.54 -0.65
C TRP A 171 -7.55 -19.07 -0.71
N ASN A 172 -8.49 -18.27 -1.22
CA ASN A 172 -9.90 -18.64 -1.21
C ASN A 172 -10.30 -19.44 -2.45
N TYR A 173 -11.06 -20.53 -2.24
CA TYR A 173 -11.58 -21.39 -3.31
C TYR A 173 -12.89 -20.87 -3.91
N ASP A 174 -13.80 -20.39 -3.07
CA ASP A 174 -15.07 -19.82 -3.53
C ASP A 174 -14.82 -18.67 -4.52
N PRO A 175 -15.35 -18.72 -5.75
CA PRO A 175 -15.02 -17.73 -6.79
C PRO A 175 -15.35 -16.29 -6.40
N GLU A 176 -16.43 -16.07 -5.65
CA GLU A 176 -16.86 -14.73 -5.24
C GLU A 176 -15.90 -14.17 -4.17
N ILE A 177 -15.57 -14.97 -3.15
CA ILE A 177 -14.58 -14.58 -2.14
C ILE A 177 -13.19 -14.38 -2.76
N ALA A 178 -12.78 -15.28 -3.66
CA ALA A 178 -11.51 -15.21 -4.37
C ALA A 178 -11.40 -13.96 -5.26
N ASN A 179 -12.52 -13.51 -5.84
CA ASN A 179 -12.59 -12.26 -6.58
C ASN A 179 -12.39 -11.05 -5.67
N GLN A 180 -13.03 -11.04 -4.50
CA GLN A 180 -12.84 -9.96 -3.50
C GLN A 180 -11.42 -9.93 -2.92
N GLU A 181 -10.81 -11.10 -2.68
CA GLU A 181 -9.38 -11.22 -2.34
C GLU A 181 -8.53 -10.57 -3.44
N SER A 182 -8.77 -10.95 -4.70
CA SER A 182 -8.03 -10.41 -5.85
C SER A 182 -8.17 -8.89 -5.96
N ASN A 183 -9.37 -8.35 -5.76
CA ASN A 183 -9.61 -6.90 -5.79
C ASN A 183 -8.79 -6.16 -4.73
N PHE A 184 -8.72 -6.69 -3.52
CA PHE A 184 -7.93 -6.10 -2.45
C PHE A 184 -6.43 -6.15 -2.76
N MET A 185 -5.92 -7.33 -3.11
CA MET A 185 -4.50 -7.51 -3.40
C MET A 185 -4.07 -6.66 -4.62
N LEU A 186 -4.93 -6.56 -5.64
CA LEU A 186 -4.68 -5.76 -6.83
C LEU A 186 -4.64 -4.26 -6.53
N LEU A 187 -5.52 -3.76 -5.64
CA LEU A 187 -5.46 -2.38 -5.16
C LEU A 187 -4.11 -2.10 -4.49
N MET A 188 -3.60 -3.04 -3.69
CA MET A 188 -2.31 -2.91 -3.02
C MET A 188 -1.13 -2.98 -3.99
N ALA A 189 -1.13 -3.89 -4.95
CA ALA A 189 -0.12 -3.96 -6.00
C ALA A 189 -0.09 -2.68 -6.86
N LYS A 190 -1.26 -2.10 -7.17
CA LYS A 190 -1.37 -0.79 -7.85
C LYS A 190 -0.74 0.33 -7.04
N ALA A 191 -0.91 0.32 -5.71
CA ALA A 191 -0.28 1.30 -4.83
C ALA A 191 1.25 1.26 -4.89
N GLU A 192 1.85 0.06 -4.93
CA GLU A 192 3.31 -0.10 -5.10
C GLU A 192 3.79 0.42 -6.46
N CYS A 193 2.99 0.26 -7.53
CA CYS A 193 3.32 0.76 -8.87
C CYS A 193 3.31 2.30 -8.98
N GLU A 194 2.73 3.01 -8.01
CA GLU A 194 2.80 4.49 -7.95
C GLU A 194 4.12 4.99 -7.32
N ALA A 195 4.89 4.10 -6.66
CA ALA A 195 6.12 4.46 -5.97
C ALA A 195 7.22 4.99 -6.92
N PRO A 196 7.52 4.39 -8.10
CA PRO A 196 8.53 4.91 -9.02
C PRO A 196 8.22 6.33 -9.50
N HIS A 197 6.97 6.61 -9.84
CA HIS A 197 6.57 7.94 -10.29
C HIS A 197 6.76 9.00 -9.20
N THR A 198 6.40 8.66 -7.97
CA THR A 198 6.61 9.54 -6.82
C THR A 198 8.11 9.72 -6.54
N LEU A 199 8.89 8.63 -6.55
CA LEU A 199 10.34 8.67 -6.32
C LEU A 199 11.08 9.50 -7.37
N ASN A 200 10.80 9.28 -8.66
CA ASN A 200 11.41 10.05 -9.75
C ASN A 200 11.10 11.54 -9.61
N SER A 201 9.83 11.87 -9.38
CA SER A 201 9.41 13.27 -9.23
C SER A 201 10.10 13.96 -8.05
N LEU A 202 10.16 13.29 -6.89
CA LEU A 202 10.81 13.85 -5.71
C LEU A 202 12.34 13.86 -5.83
N ALA A 203 12.94 12.98 -6.62
CA ALA A 203 14.36 13.03 -6.92
C ALA A 203 14.72 14.23 -7.79
N GLU A 204 13.96 14.44 -8.87
CA GLU A 204 14.13 15.62 -9.71
C GLU A 204 13.92 16.92 -8.93
N TYR A 205 12.97 16.94 -7.98
CA TYR A 205 12.82 18.06 -7.05
C TYR A 205 14.10 18.36 -6.26
N LEU A 206 14.74 17.33 -5.70
CA LEU A 206 15.96 17.49 -4.90
C LEU A 206 17.14 17.97 -5.74
N ASP A 207 17.22 17.56 -7.00
CA ASP A 207 18.26 18.05 -7.92
C ASP A 207 18.01 19.52 -8.28
N LEU A 208 16.75 19.87 -8.57
CA LEU A 208 16.35 21.25 -8.84
C LEU A 208 16.58 22.15 -7.62
N LEU A 209 16.41 21.66 -6.39
CA LEU A 209 16.72 22.41 -5.18
C LEU A 209 18.19 22.83 -5.12
N GLN A 210 19.13 21.97 -5.55
CA GLN A 210 20.55 22.33 -5.65
C GLN A 210 20.74 23.47 -6.66
N THR A 211 20.15 23.33 -7.85
CA THR A 211 20.20 24.35 -8.91
C THR A 211 19.56 25.67 -8.46
N PHE A 212 18.44 25.63 -7.73
CA PHE A 212 17.73 26.81 -7.23
C PHE A 212 18.63 27.69 -6.36
N THR A 213 19.52 27.08 -5.57
CA THR A 213 20.43 27.85 -4.69
C THR A 213 21.49 28.65 -5.45
N THR A 214 21.83 28.23 -6.68
CA THR A 214 22.92 28.82 -7.48
C THR A 214 22.46 29.49 -8.79
N SER A 215 21.22 29.28 -9.22
CA SER A 215 20.68 29.77 -10.50
C SER A 215 20.39 31.27 -10.47
N ASP A 216 20.64 31.94 -11.60
CA ASP A 216 20.21 33.31 -11.88
C ASP A 216 18.70 33.38 -12.18
N ASP A 217 18.14 32.36 -12.87
CA ASP A 217 16.70 32.20 -13.07
C ASP A 217 16.09 31.37 -11.95
N ARG A 218 15.88 31.99 -10.79
CA ARG A 218 15.25 31.32 -9.64
C ARG A 218 13.77 31.03 -9.86
N ASN A 219 13.06 31.91 -10.57
CA ASN A 219 11.62 31.78 -10.78
C ASN A 219 11.29 30.58 -11.68
N GLY A 220 12.03 30.39 -12.77
CA GLY A 220 11.84 29.23 -13.65
C GLY A 220 12.14 27.89 -12.97
N VAL A 221 13.17 27.85 -12.12
CA VAL A 221 13.52 26.66 -11.34
C VAL A 221 12.48 26.38 -10.25
N GLU A 222 12.01 27.41 -9.53
CA GLU A 222 10.94 27.27 -8.53
C GLU A 222 9.66 26.68 -9.13
N GLN A 223 9.26 27.16 -10.31
CA GLN A 223 8.08 26.65 -11.00
C GLN A 223 8.22 25.15 -11.35
N GLN A 224 9.39 24.72 -11.84
CA GLN A 224 9.65 23.29 -12.10
C GLN A 224 9.60 22.47 -10.81
N MET A 225 10.14 22.99 -9.70
CA MET A 225 10.07 22.31 -8.40
C MET A 225 8.62 22.14 -7.94
N ILE A 226 7.77 23.17 -8.08
CA ILE A 226 6.33 23.08 -7.77
C ILE A 226 5.66 21.99 -8.61
N GLU A 227 5.96 21.92 -9.90
CA GLU A 227 5.44 20.89 -10.80
C GLU A 227 5.77 19.48 -10.33
N LYS A 228 7.01 19.24 -9.85
CA LYS A 228 7.40 17.94 -9.29
C LYS A 228 6.62 17.58 -8.03
N VAL A 229 6.36 18.54 -7.14
CA VAL A 229 5.51 18.29 -5.95
C VAL A 229 4.07 17.96 -6.37
N TYR A 230 3.54 18.66 -7.38
CA TYR A 230 2.19 18.42 -7.88
C TYR A 230 2.04 17.15 -8.70
N LEU A 231 3.10 16.68 -9.35
CA LEU A 231 3.12 15.36 -9.96
C LEU A 231 2.98 14.27 -8.89
N ALA A 232 3.77 14.31 -7.82
CA ALA A 232 3.61 13.40 -6.67
C ALA A 232 2.19 13.48 -6.05
N LYS A 233 1.63 14.69 -5.92
CA LYS A 233 0.24 14.92 -5.48
C LYS A 233 -0.78 14.21 -6.37
N ARG A 234 -0.56 14.20 -7.69
CA ARG A 234 -1.45 13.58 -8.67
C ARG A 234 -1.50 12.06 -8.51
N HIS A 235 -0.33 11.42 -8.34
CA HIS A 235 -0.23 9.98 -8.11
C HIS A 235 -0.91 9.56 -6.80
N LEU A 236 -0.67 10.28 -5.71
CA LEU A 236 -1.38 10.04 -4.44
C LEU A 236 -2.91 10.24 -4.57
N SER A 237 -3.34 11.25 -5.32
CA SER A 237 -4.76 11.49 -5.59
C SER A 237 -5.40 10.36 -6.39
N ALA A 238 -4.68 9.79 -7.36
CA ALA A 238 -5.14 8.64 -8.14
C ALA A 238 -5.33 7.42 -7.24
N LEU A 239 -4.35 7.13 -6.37
CA LEU A 239 -4.45 6.06 -5.39
C LEU A 239 -5.64 6.24 -4.44
N LEU A 240 -5.86 7.46 -3.92
CA LEU A 240 -7.02 7.76 -3.07
C LEU A 240 -8.35 7.50 -3.81
N ARG A 241 -8.47 7.88 -5.09
CA ARG A 241 -9.67 7.60 -5.89
C ARG A 241 -9.88 6.10 -6.07
N GLN A 242 -8.83 5.35 -6.37
CA GLN A 242 -8.89 3.90 -6.51
C GLN A 242 -9.29 3.23 -5.20
N ALA A 243 -8.65 3.57 -4.09
CA ALA A 243 -8.99 3.04 -2.77
C ALA A 243 -10.45 3.38 -2.38
N ASN A 244 -10.93 4.58 -2.72
CA ASN A 244 -12.32 4.94 -2.46
C ASN A 244 -13.32 4.14 -3.27
N LYS A 245 -13.00 3.82 -4.53
CA LYS A 245 -13.82 2.99 -5.42
C LYS A 245 -13.84 1.53 -4.98
N ILE A 246 -12.67 0.96 -4.67
CA ILE A 246 -12.51 -0.47 -4.40
C ILE A 246 -12.86 -0.84 -2.95
N MET A 247 -12.59 0.04 -1.97
CA MET A 247 -13.01 -0.19 -0.58
C MET A 247 -14.49 0.19 -0.40
N ASP A 248 -15.35 -0.56 -1.08
CA ASP A 248 -16.81 -0.51 -1.07
C ASP A 248 -17.36 -1.94 -1.02
N ASP A 249 -18.52 -2.15 -0.37
CA ASP A 249 -19.07 -3.49 -0.15
C ASP A 249 -19.42 -4.22 -1.46
N SER A 250 -19.59 -3.49 -2.57
CA SER A 250 -19.79 -4.07 -3.90
C SER A 250 -18.53 -4.71 -4.51
N PHE A 251 -17.34 -4.39 -4.00
CA PHE A 251 -16.06 -4.92 -4.48
C PHE A 251 -15.33 -5.76 -3.43
N ILE A 252 -15.43 -5.36 -2.17
CA ILE A 252 -14.84 -6.03 -1.03
C ILE A 252 -15.85 -5.93 0.12
N SER A 253 -16.58 -6.99 0.38
CA SER A 253 -17.51 -7.05 1.50
C SER A 253 -16.76 -6.99 2.83
N ARG A 254 -17.23 -6.17 3.77
CA ARG A 254 -16.73 -6.17 5.15
C ARG A 254 -16.87 -7.52 5.85
N GLU A 255 -17.87 -8.32 5.49
CA GLU A 255 -18.08 -9.67 6.03
C GLU A 255 -17.02 -10.65 5.54
N VAL A 256 -16.55 -10.45 4.32
CA VAL A 256 -15.55 -11.32 3.69
C VAL A 256 -14.14 -10.90 4.09
N PHE A 257 -13.85 -9.60 4.04
CA PHE A 257 -12.49 -9.07 4.20
C PHE A 257 -11.80 -9.54 5.48
N ALA A 258 -12.44 -9.35 6.62
CA ALA A 258 -11.87 -9.65 7.92
C ALA A 258 -11.46 -11.13 8.07
N PRO A 259 -12.40 -12.10 7.93
CA PRO A 259 -12.09 -13.52 8.12
C PRO A 259 -11.34 -14.18 6.96
N HIS A 260 -11.60 -13.80 5.71
CA HIS A 260 -11.08 -14.52 4.53
C HIS A 260 -9.86 -13.88 3.88
N ILE A 261 -9.62 -12.58 4.08
CA ILE A 261 -8.53 -11.84 3.42
C ILE A 261 -7.51 -11.37 4.46
N GLN A 262 -7.92 -10.49 5.37
CA GLN A 262 -7.05 -9.88 6.38
C GLN A 262 -6.43 -10.92 7.34
N GLY A 263 -7.19 -11.97 7.69
CA GLY A 263 -6.70 -13.07 8.51
C GLY A 263 -5.51 -13.78 7.86
N MET A 264 -5.59 -14.03 6.55
CA MET A 264 -4.53 -14.73 5.82
C MET A 264 -3.28 -13.89 5.61
N ILE A 265 -3.42 -12.56 5.52
CA ILE A 265 -2.30 -11.61 5.43
C ILE A 265 -1.55 -11.47 6.78
N ALA A 266 -2.20 -11.82 7.89
CA ALA A 266 -1.54 -11.87 9.19
C ALA A 266 -0.48 -13.00 9.24
N TRP A 267 0.45 -12.91 10.19
CA TRP A 267 1.48 -13.93 10.41
C TRP A 267 1.41 -14.52 11.82
N GLY A 268 1.63 -13.68 12.83
CA GLY A 268 1.33 -14.03 14.24
C GLY A 268 2.13 -15.18 14.83
N LEU A 269 3.25 -15.60 14.22
CA LEU A 269 4.28 -16.40 14.89
C LEU A 269 5.31 -15.48 15.55
N ASP A 270 5.84 -15.94 16.69
CA ASP A 270 6.81 -15.23 17.50
C ASP A 270 6.39 -13.78 17.84
N THR A 271 7.30 -12.83 17.65
CA THR A 271 7.06 -11.39 17.86
C THR A 271 6.76 -10.65 16.56
N ASP A 272 6.71 -11.37 15.44
CA ASP A 272 6.55 -10.77 14.12
C ASP A 272 5.08 -10.47 13.77
N ILE A 273 4.93 -9.49 12.89
CA ILE A 273 3.64 -8.98 12.42
C ILE A 273 3.43 -9.41 10.97
N GLY A 274 2.19 -9.58 10.54
CA GLY A 274 1.88 -9.83 9.13
C GLY A 274 2.08 -8.61 8.23
N SER A 275 1.70 -8.76 6.97
CA SER A 275 1.83 -7.72 5.95
C SER A 275 0.90 -6.53 6.22
N SER A 276 1.41 -5.31 6.00
CA SER A 276 0.67 -4.07 6.23
C SER A 276 0.83 -3.12 5.06
N ALA A 277 -0.23 -2.36 4.72
CA ALA A 277 -0.12 -1.26 3.76
C ALA A 277 0.89 -0.18 4.19
N ALA A 278 1.26 -0.11 5.48
CA ALA A 278 2.32 0.75 5.97
C ALA A 278 3.71 0.37 5.43
N GLU A 279 3.88 -0.82 4.86
CA GLU A 279 5.11 -1.24 4.16
C GLU A 279 5.23 -0.60 2.77
N ASN A 280 4.19 0.06 2.23
CA ASN A 280 4.27 0.68 0.90
C ASN A 280 5.32 1.79 0.81
N LEU A 281 6.19 1.70 -0.20
CA LEU A 281 7.29 2.64 -0.38
C LEU A 281 6.79 4.07 -0.65
N ILE A 282 5.68 4.24 -1.39
CA ILE A 282 5.09 5.56 -1.64
C ILE A 282 4.75 6.31 -0.34
N PHE A 283 4.16 5.63 0.66
CA PHE A 283 3.82 6.29 1.92
C PHE A 283 5.05 6.59 2.76
N GLN A 284 6.05 5.70 2.74
CA GLN A 284 7.32 5.92 3.45
C GLN A 284 8.05 7.15 2.91
N THR A 285 8.19 7.26 1.58
CA THR A 285 8.83 8.40 0.92
C THR A 285 8.08 9.71 1.18
N LEU A 286 6.75 9.71 1.06
CA LEU A 286 5.95 10.91 1.32
C LEU A 286 6.02 11.35 2.78
N ASN A 287 6.04 10.40 3.73
CA ASN A 287 6.19 10.72 5.15
C ASN A 287 7.51 11.45 5.43
N VAL A 288 8.61 11.00 4.81
CA VAL A 288 9.92 11.65 4.92
C VAL A 288 9.90 13.02 4.25
N PHE A 289 9.47 13.11 2.98
CA PHE A 289 9.52 14.35 2.20
C PHE A 289 8.70 15.50 2.82
N CYS A 290 7.57 15.16 3.45
CA CYS A 290 6.65 16.14 4.03
C CYS A 290 6.82 16.36 5.53
N ASP A 291 7.88 15.83 6.16
CA ASP A 291 8.11 15.88 7.62
C ASP A 291 6.92 15.36 8.44
N MET A 292 6.30 14.29 7.97
CA MET A 292 5.14 13.68 8.65
C MET A 292 5.54 12.54 9.59
N GLU A 293 6.83 12.30 9.84
CA GLU A 293 7.27 11.29 10.80
C GLU A 293 7.34 11.84 12.24
N GLY A 294 6.19 11.90 12.92
CA GLY A 294 6.12 12.35 14.31
C GLY A 294 5.99 11.20 15.33
N ALA A 295 5.51 11.53 16.52
CA ALA A 295 5.41 10.64 17.68
C ALA A 295 4.16 9.72 17.69
N SER A 296 3.20 9.91 16.78
CA SER A 296 1.97 9.12 16.75
C SER A 296 2.28 7.62 16.65
N LYS A 297 1.42 6.79 17.25
CA LYS A 297 1.64 5.34 17.25
C LYS A 297 1.67 4.74 15.84
N MET A 298 0.88 5.30 14.91
CA MET A 298 0.84 4.85 13.51
C MET A 298 2.09 5.30 12.73
N SER A 299 2.61 6.51 12.97
CA SER A 299 3.89 6.95 12.40
C SER A 299 5.03 6.03 12.84
N ARG A 300 5.17 5.79 14.16
CA ARG A 300 6.17 4.86 14.70
C ARG A 300 6.00 3.44 14.18
N PHE A 301 4.76 2.98 14.00
CA PHE A 301 4.50 1.69 13.38
C PHE A 301 4.99 1.64 11.93
N GLY A 302 4.65 2.63 11.10
CA GLY A 302 5.14 2.73 9.72
C GLY A 302 6.67 2.76 9.64
N LYS A 303 7.35 3.49 10.53
CA LYS A 303 8.81 3.48 10.57
C LYS A 303 9.39 2.10 10.92
N ARG A 304 8.78 1.39 11.88
CA ARG A 304 9.20 0.02 12.23
C ARG A 304 8.96 -0.98 11.11
N THR A 305 7.91 -0.82 10.29
CA THR A 305 7.61 -1.75 9.20
C THR A 305 8.62 -1.68 8.06
N ARG A 306 9.50 -0.67 8.02
CA ARG A 306 10.62 -0.62 7.06
C ARG A 306 11.54 -1.84 7.14
N LYS A 307 11.67 -2.50 8.29
CA LYS A 307 12.38 -3.80 8.39
C LYS A 307 11.78 -4.92 7.51
N SER A 308 10.61 -4.67 6.92
CA SER A 308 9.81 -5.63 6.16
C SER A 308 9.64 -5.24 4.69
N ILE A 309 10.28 -4.15 4.24
CA ILE A 309 10.45 -3.84 2.82
C ILE A 309 11.82 -4.35 2.35
N PRO A 310 12.03 -4.57 1.03
CA PRO A 310 13.30 -5.04 0.52
C PRO A 310 14.49 -4.19 0.97
N GLU A 311 15.65 -4.82 1.21
CA GLU A 311 16.87 -4.13 1.67
C GLU A 311 17.25 -2.97 0.74
N THR A 312 17.21 -3.18 -0.57
CA THR A 312 17.48 -2.13 -1.57
C THR A 312 16.55 -0.92 -1.39
N SER A 313 15.26 -1.15 -1.08
CA SER A 313 14.30 -0.09 -0.79
C SER A 313 14.60 0.64 0.51
N ARG A 314 15.08 -0.08 1.54
CA ARG A 314 15.55 0.54 2.80
C ARG A 314 16.77 1.44 2.58
N VAL A 315 17.74 0.96 1.80
CA VAL A 315 18.95 1.72 1.45
C VAL A 315 18.59 2.99 0.70
N LEU A 316 17.72 2.89 -0.31
CA LEU A 316 17.25 4.06 -1.05
C LEU A 316 16.54 5.06 -0.12
N LEU A 317 15.63 4.58 0.73
CA LEU A 317 14.90 5.44 1.67
C LEU A 317 15.84 6.14 2.67
N ALA A 318 16.90 5.48 3.13
CA ALA A 318 17.91 6.11 3.98
C ALA A 318 18.67 7.23 3.24
N LYS A 319 19.01 7.02 1.96
CA LYS A 319 19.59 8.09 1.11
C LYS A 319 18.62 9.23 0.84
N PHE A 320 17.33 8.93 0.74
CA PHE A 320 16.31 9.95 0.64
C PHE A 320 16.25 10.79 1.92
N GLU A 321 16.21 10.15 3.09
CA GLU A 321 16.23 10.83 4.39
C GLU A 321 17.47 11.71 4.58
N GLU A 322 18.66 11.25 4.19
CA GLU A 322 19.88 12.06 4.20
C GLU A 322 19.77 13.32 3.32
N SER A 323 19.05 13.21 2.21
CA SER A 323 18.86 14.28 1.23
C SER A 323 17.76 15.28 1.65
N THR A 324 16.88 14.90 2.57
CA THR A 324 15.75 15.73 3.03
C THR A 324 15.97 16.46 4.36
N LYS A 325 17.19 16.43 4.93
CA LYS A 325 17.50 17.06 6.23
C LYS A 325 17.60 18.59 6.21
N GLU A 326 17.78 19.19 5.04
CA GLU A 326 18.00 20.63 4.88
C GLU A 326 16.67 21.37 4.62
N ASN A 327 16.72 22.69 4.46
CA ASN A 327 15.52 23.46 4.12
C ASN A 327 15.04 23.11 2.70
N LEU A 328 14.13 22.15 2.62
CA LEU A 328 13.58 21.65 1.35
C LEU A 328 12.74 22.69 0.62
N PHE A 329 12.03 23.55 1.34
CA PHE A 329 11.01 24.45 0.78
C PHE A 329 11.40 25.91 1.08
N PRO A 330 12.39 26.48 0.38
CA PRO A 330 12.97 27.78 0.71
C PRO A 330 12.05 28.99 0.49
N THR A 331 10.91 28.81 -0.17
CA THR A 331 9.99 29.90 -0.52
C THR A 331 8.56 29.61 -0.04
N GLU A 332 7.74 30.64 -0.03
CA GLU A 332 6.31 30.53 0.30
C GLU A 332 5.55 29.66 -0.71
N GLN A 333 5.85 29.79 -2.02
CA GLN A 333 5.16 29.00 -3.05
C GLN A 333 5.48 27.51 -2.93
N LEU A 334 6.74 27.16 -2.66
CA LEU A 334 7.14 25.76 -2.42
C LEU A 334 6.53 25.23 -1.11
N SER A 335 6.46 26.05 -0.08
CA SER A 335 5.80 25.70 1.19
C SER A 335 4.30 25.47 1.01
N GLN A 336 3.64 26.27 0.17
CA GLN A 336 2.25 26.05 -0.24
C GLN A 336 2.09 24.75 -1.02
N ALA A 337 2.99 24.46 -1.97
CA ALA A 337 2.96 23.20 -2.72
C ALA A 337 3.10 21.97 -1.80
N LYS A 338 3.96 22.05 -0.77
CA LYS A 338 4.07 21.04 0.30
C LYS A 338 2.75 20.88 1.04
N ALA A 339 2.14 21.98 1.49
CA ALA A 339 0.88 21.94 2.23
C ALA A 339 -0.27 21.33 1.40
N ASP A 340 -0.29 21.59 0.11
CA ASP A 340 -1.21 21.00 -0.87
C ASP A 340 -1.05 19.48 -0.97
N LEU A 341 0.18 18.99 -1.07
CA LEU A 341 0.48 17.55 -1.08
C LEU A 341 0.05 16.89 0.24
N ILE A 342 0.40 17.51 1.38
CA ILE A 342 -0.02 17.04 2.71
C ILE A 342 -1.54 17.01 2.83
N THR A 343 -2.26 17.94 2.22
CA THR A 343 -3.74 17.98 2.25
C THR A 343 -4.35 16.75 1.57
N VAL A 344 -3.79 16.30 0.45
CA VAL A 344 -4.23 15.06 -0.21
C VAL A 344 -3.89 13.84 0.66
N PHE A 345 -2.69 13.80 1.23
CA PHE A 345 -2.29 12.73 2.15
C PHE A 345 -3.19 12.65 3.38
N TYR A 346 -3.50 13.80 3.99
CA TYR A 346 -4.44 13.91 5.10
C TYR A 346 -5.82 13.35 4.72
N SER A 347 -6.31 13.69 3.52
CA SER A 347 -7.59 13.17 3.01
C SER A 347 -7.57 11.64 2.86
N PHE A 348 -6.44 11.07 2.43
CA PHE A 348 -6.25 9.62 2.37
C PHE A 348 -6.29 8.98 3.77
N ILE A 349 -5.52 9.50 4.72
CA ILE A 349 -5.50 9.00 6.11
C ILE A 349 -6.86 9.15 6.78
N LEU A 350 -7.59 10.23 6.53
CA LEU A 350 -8.93 10.44 7.04
C LEU A 350 -9.93 9.44 6.44
N GLY A 351 -9.83 9.16 5.14
CA GLY A 351 -10.59 8.10 4.48
C GLY A 351 -10.33 6.73 5.10
N HIS A 352 -9.05 6.40 5.31
CA HIS A 352 -8.61 5.18 5.98
C HIS A 352 -9.19 5.07 7.41
N ALA A 353 -9.09 6.15 8.21
CA ALA A 353 -9.62 6.22 9.56
C ALA A 353 -11.15 6.04 9.64
N ARG A 354 -11.88 6.44 8.60
CA ARG A 354 -13.34 6.32 8.52
C ARG A 354 -13.80 4.95 8.02
N LYS A 355 -13.14 4.42 6.98
CA LYS A 355 -13.55 3.17 6.31
C LYS A 355 -13.07 1.91 7.03
N VAL A 356 -11.79 1.84 7.35
CA VAL A 356 -11.16 0.61 7.87
C VAL A 356 -11.78 0.08 9.16
N PRO A 357 -12.26 0.89 10.13
CA PRO A 357 -12.94 0.38 11.30
C PRO A 357 -14.10 -0.57 11.00
N GLY A 358 -14.86 -0.33 9.91
CA GLY A 358 -15.94 -1.21 9.48
C GLY A 358 -15.44 -2.55 8.93
N TYR A 359 -14.32 -2.52 8.21
CA TYR A 359 -13.68 -3.71 7.63
C TYR A 359 -13.01 -4.60 8.68
N ILE A 360 -12.49 -4.01 9.76
CA ILE A 360 -11.82 -4.77 10.83
C ILE A 360 -12.74 -5.08 12.02
N ALA A 361 -13.97 -4.56 12.03
CA ALA A 361 -14.90 -4.73 13.17
C ALA A 361 -15.21 -6.19 13.48
N LYS A 362 -15.26 -7.02 12.43
CA LYS A 362 -15.50 -8.47 12.52
C LYS A 362 -14.21 -9.28 12.41
N SER A 363 -13.06 -8.62 12.31
CA SER A 363 -11.79 -9.32 12.15
C SER A 363 -11.40 -9.96 13.46
N PRO A 364 -11.09 -11.25 13.52
CA PRO A 364 -10.56 -11.85 14.75
C PRO A 364 -9.08 -11.49 14.98
N MET A 365 -8.43 -10.81 14.04
CA MET A 365 -7.04 -10.36 14.13
C MET A 365 -6.70 -9.23 13.14
N THR A 366 -5.54 -8.59 13.30
CA THR A 366 -4.96 -7.74 12.25
C THR A 366 -3.53 -8.19 11.96
N ALA A 367 -2.95 -7.69 10.87
CA ALA A 367 -1.53 -7.81 10.61
C ALA A 367 -0.64 -7.49 11.82
N SER A 368 -1.08 -6.58 12.71
CA SER A 368 -0.25 -6.05 13.80
C SER A 368 -0.31 -6.80 15.14
N ARG A 369 -1.26 -7.72 15.36
CA ARG A 369 -1.46 -8.64 16.53
C ARG A 369 -2.92 -9.13 16.63
N PHE A 370 -3.17 -10.13 17.50
CA PHE A 370 -4.51 -10.59 17.94
C PHE A 370 -5.36 -9.45 18.49
N LEU A 371 -6.69 -9.59 18.36
CA LEU A 371 -7.60 -8.60 18.90
C LEU A 371 -7.61 -8.63 20.43
N ARG A 372 -7.15 -7.53 21.02
CA ARG A 372 -7.65 -7.09 22.33
C ARG A 372 -9.12 -6.70 22.16
N LYS A 373 -9.93 -6.84 23.22
CA LYS A 373 -11.37 -6.45 23.27
C LYS A 373 -11.64 -5.01 22.77
N ASP A 374 -10.62 -4.17 22.62
CA ASP A 374 -10.69 -2.76 22.22
C ASP A 374 -10.11 -2.44 20.82
N LEU A 375 -9.84 -3.41 19.92
CA LEU A 375 -9.15 -3.14 18.64
C LEU A 375 -9.73 -1.94 17.88
N VAL A 376 -11.02 -1.96 17.56
CA VAL A 376 -11.64 -0.91 16.73
C VAL A 376 -11.47 0.46 17.38
N SER A 377 -11.70 0.54 18.69
CA SER A 377 -11.52 1.76 19.48
C SER A 377 -10.06 2.22 19.51
N SER A 378 -9.14 1.29 19.71
CA SER A 378 -7.69 1.54 19.70
C SER A 378 -7.22 2.02 18.33
N PHE A 379 -7.66 1.38 17.25
CA PHE A 379 -7.38 1.79 15.88
C PHE A 379 -7.90 3.19 15.60
N LYS A 380 -9.17 3.48 15.93
CA LYS A 380 -9.76 4.82 15.77
C LYS A 380 -8.96 5.89 16.52
N ARG A 381 -8.54 5.62 17.76
CA ARG A 381 -7.70 6.52 18.56
C ARG A 381 -6.33 6.76 17.91
N ASN A 382 -5.63 5.68 17.53
CA ASN A 382 -4.32 5.80 16.90
C ASN A 382 -4.40 6.52 15.53
N MET A 383 -5.48 6.32 14.79
CA MET A 383 -5.72 7.02 13.53
C MET A 383 -6.10 8.48 13.74
N LYS A 384 -6.81 8.82 14.82
CA LYS A 384 -7.06 10.23 15.19
C LYS A 384 -5.74 10.93 15.49
N GLU A 385 -4.88 10.34 16.33
CA GLU A 385 -3.54 10.87 16.60
C GLU A 385 -2.74 11.08 15.31
N ARG A 386 -2.82 10.12 14.37
CA ARG A 386 -2.17 10.24 13.06
C ARG A 386 -2.73 11.37 12.22
N CYS A 387 -4.06 11.57 12.19
CA CYS A 387 -4.69 12.70 11.52
C CYS A 387 -4.23 14.04 12.11
N ASP A 388 -4.21 14.15 13.44
CA ASP A 388 -3.80 15.36 14.14
C ASP A 388 -2.33 15.70 13.81
N GLU A 389 -1.44 14.71 13.80
CA GLU A 389 -0.02 14.85 13.43
C GLU A 389 0.17 15.32 11.98
N VAL A 390 -0.54 14.73 11.01
CA VAL A 390 -0.47 15.14 9.60
C VAL A 390 -1.06 16.55 9.42
N SER A 391 -2.13 16.88 10.13
CA SER A 391 -2.72 18.23 10.11
C SER A 391 -1.75 19.27 10.71
N PHE A 392 -1.01 18.91 11.76
CA PHE A 392 0.04 19.75 12.32
C PHE A 392 1.15 20.01 11.30
N ALA A 393 1.66 18.97 10.62
CA ALA A 393 2.66 19.12 9.57
C ALA A 393 2.19 20.05 8.43
N ARG A 394 0.91 19.95 8.04
CA ARG A 394 0.29 20.87 7.06
C ARG A 394 0.28 22.32 7.56
N ASN A 395 -0.16 22.54 8.80
CA ASN A 395 -0.26 23.90 9.35
C ASN A 395 1.13 24.54 9.49
N LYS A 396 2.13 23.76 9.91
CA LYS A 396 3.53 24.17 9.93
C LYS A 396 4.03 24.56 8.54
N ALA A 397 3.69 23.79 7.50
CA ALA A 397 4.03 24.12 6.11
C ALA A 397 3.39 25.44 5.63
N LEU A 398 2.23 25.82 6.17
CA LEU A 398 1.56 27.09 5.86
C LEU A 398 2.07 28.28 6.71
N GLY A 399 3.15 28.11 7.48
CA GLY A 399 3.66 29.15 8.38
C GLY A 399 2.70 29.50 9.53
N ARG A 400 1.70 28.67 9.80
CA ARG A 400 0.75 28.89 10.90
C ARG A 400 1.38 28.33 12.17
N SER A 401 1.95 29.21 13.00
CA SER A 401 2.39 28.87 14.36
C SER A 401 1.24 28.24 15.14
N SER A 402 1.51 27.10 15.78
CA SER A 402 0.81 26.68 16.98
C SER A 402 1.81 26.80 18.13
N ASP A 403 1.96 28.00 18.68
CA ASP A 403 2.76 28.25 19.88
C ASP A 403 2.17 27.62 21.16
N ASP A 404 1.08 26.85 21.05
CA ASP A 404 0.72 25.91 22.10
C ASP A 404 1.46 24.59 21.89
N GLY A 405 2.62 24.54 22.53
CA GLY A 405 3.50 23.38 22.55
C GLY A 405 2.76 22.09 22.89
N ILE A 406 3.16 21.02 22.21
CA ILE A 406 2.94 19.64 22.68
C ILE A 406 3.83 19.44 23.91
N SER A 407 3.46 20.08 25.02
CA SER A 407 3.88 19.63 26.35
C SER A 407 2.89 18.56 26.76
N GLY A 408 3.43 17.41 27.15
CA GLY A 408 2.64 16.24 27.51
C GLY A 408 1.81 16.50 28.76
N ASN A 409 0.54 16.86 28.58
CA ASN A 409 -0.63 16.43 29.36
C ASN A 409 -1.82 17.32 29.00
N GLY A 410 -2.87 16.71 28.45
CA GLY A 410 -4.16 17.38 28.22
C GLY A 410 -4.48 17.64 26.75
N ILE A 411 -5.08 16.65 26.09
CA ILE A 411 -5.74 16.86 24.80
C ILE A 411 -6.97 17.74 25.04
N GLN A 412 -6.83 19.06 24.84
CA GLN A 412 -7.98 19.93 24.69
C GLN A 412 -8.70 19.60 23.38
N LYS A 413 -10.01 19.42 23.47
CA LYS A 413 -10.90 18.95 22.41
C LYS A 413 -10.88 19.93 21.22
N SER A 414 -10.24 19.56 20.11
CA SER A 414 -10.37 20.30 18.85
C SER A 414 -11.74 20.03 18.21
N VAL A 415 -12.51 21.10 18.02
CA VAL A 415 -13.88 21.16 17.46
C VAL A 415 -13.90 21.01 15.91
N LEU A 416 -12.87 20.41 15.31
CA LEU A 416 -12.75 20.27 13.85
C LEU A 416 -13.47 19.04 13.25
N TRP A 417 -14.04 18.18 14.10
CA TRP A 417 -14.78 16.99 13.65
C TRP A 417 -16.17 17.30 13.06
N SER A 418 -16.78 18.46 13.35
CA SER A 418 -18.17 18.76 12.95
C SER A 418 -18.31 19.51 11.61
N GLN A 419 -17.32 20.28 11.18
CA GLN A 419 -17.47 21.20 10.03
C GLN A 419 -17.21 20.57 8.65
N SER A 420 -16.78 19.29 8.57
CA SER A 420 -16.56 18.60 7.29
C SER A 420 -17.78 17.85 6.75
N LYS A 421 -18.88 17.76 7.52
CA LYS A 421 -20.14 17.14 7.07
C LYS A 421 -20.94 18.01 6.07
N PRO A 422 -21.10 19.34 6.27
CA PRO A 422 -21.95 20.14 5.37
C PRO A 422 -21.36 20.32 3.97
N LEU A 423 -20.04 20.60 3.88
CA LEU A 423 -19.36 20.88 2.60
C LEU A 423 -19.32 19.67 1.65
N PHE A 424 -19.32 18.44 2.19
CA PHE A 424 -19.36 17.22 1.38
C PHE A 424 -20.79 16.79 1.02
N CYS A 425 -21.76 16.96 1.93
CA CYS A 425 -23.18 16.71 1.62
C CYS A 425 -23.71 17.66 0.54
N TRP A 426 -23.28 18.93 0.54
CA TRP A 426 -23.65 19.89 -0.51
C TRP A 426 -23.11 19.48 -1.89
N ARG A 427 -21.84 19.05 -1.98
CA ARG A 427 -21.27 18.58 -3.26
C ARG A 427 -21.90 17.29 -3.77
N LYS A 428 -22.26 16.37 -2.87
CA LYS A 428 -22.92 15.10 -3.24
C LYS A 428 -24.37 15.34 -3.67
N ALA A 429 -25.11 16.23 -2.99
CA ALA A 429 -26.47 16.60 -3.39
C ALA A 429 -26.49 17.27 -4.77
N PHE A 430 -25.57 18.20 -5.03
CA PHE A 430 -25.48 18.93 -6.30
C PHE A 430 -25.08 18.03 -7.48
N ALA A 431 -24.17 17.08 -7.27
CA ALA A 431 -23.79 16.12 -8.32
C ALA A 431 -24.91 15.11 -8.63
N THR A 432 -25.67 14.69 -7.62
CA THR A 432 -26.75 13.70 -7.79
C THR A 432 -28.00 14.31 -8.43
N SER A 433 -28.29 15.59 -8.16
CA SER A 433 -29.39 16.32 -8.82
C SER A 433 -29.08 16.61 -10.29
N HIS A 434 -27.85 17.00 -10.64
CA HIS A 434 -27.46 17.25 -12.03
C HIS A 434 -27.48 15.97 -12.88
N LEU A 435 -27.03 14.83 -12.32
CA LEU A 435 -27.03 13.56 -13.04
C LEU A 435 -28.45 13.03 -13.29
N ARG A 436 -29.38 13.24 -12.34
CA ARG A 436 -30.80 12.88 -12.49
C ARG A 436 -31.53 13.76 -13.50
N LEU A 437 -31.24 15.05 -13.53
CA LEU A 437 -31.78 15.97 -14.55
C LEU A 437 -31.31 15.59 -15.96
N LEU A 438 -30.02 15.27 -16.12
CA LEU A 438 -29.47 14.83 -17.41
C LEU A 438 -30.02 13.47 -17.89
N THR A 439 -30.31 12.55 -16.96
CA THR A 439 -30.95 11.26 -17.32
C THR A 439 -32.44 11.42 -17.67
N LEU A 440 -33.16 12.31 -16.99
CA LEU A 440 -34.55 12.64 -17.35
C LEU A 440 -34.65 13.29 -18.74
N PHE A 441 -33.74 14.20 -19.08
CA PHE A 441 -33.71 14.84 -20.41
C PHE A 441 -33.32 13.88 -21.54
N ASN A 442 -32.52 12.85 -21.25
CA ASN A 442 -32.16 11.82 -22.23
C ASN A 442 -33.28 10.79 -22.50
N HIS A 443 -34.28 10.67 -21.62
CA HIS A 443 -35.37 9.68 -21.80
C HIS A 443 -36.70 10.31 -22.23
N TYR A 444 -36.86 11.62 -22.04
CA TYR A 444 -38.08 12.35 -22.39
C TYR A 444 -37.73 13.70 -23.02
N PRO A 445 -37.32 13.74 -24.30
CA PRO A 445 -36.97 14.99 -24.98
C PRO A 445 -38.15 15.98 -25.06
N GLU A 446 -39.39 15.50 -24.95
CA GLU A 446 -40.59 16.35 -24.93
C GLU A 446 -40.75 17.17 -23.63
N LEU A 447 -40.12 16.74 -22.53
CA LEU A 447 -40.04 17.53 -21.29
C LEU A 447 -39.11 18.75 -21.44
N ILE A 448 -38.18 18.75 -22.39
CA ILE A 448 -37.32 19.90 -22.69
C ILE A 448 -38.17 21.03 -23.29
N ILE A 449 -39.10 20.69 -24.18
CA ILE A 449 -40.01 21.66 -24.82
C ILE A 449 -40.95 22.26 -23.76
N ALA A 450 -41.54 21.43 -22.88
CA ALA A 450 -42.37 21.93 -21.78
C ALA A 450 -41.60 22.82 -20.79
N PHE A 451 -40.34 22.49 -20.48
CA PHE A 451 -39.50 23.26 -19.56
C PHE A 451 -39.05 24.61 -20.16
N VAL A 452 -38.77 24.66 -21.47
CA VAL A 452 -38.46 25.90 -22.20
C VAL A 452 -39.70 26.80 -22.32
N TYR A 453 -40.89 26.25 -22.54
CA TYR A 453 -42.15 27.01 -22.55
C TYR A 453 -42.56 27.53 -21.16
N LEU A 454 -42.26 26.79 -20.08
CA LEU A 454 -42.51 27.25 -18.70
C LEU A 454 -41.57 28.40 -18.30
N LEU A 455 -40.31 28.35 -18.73
CA LEU A 455 -39.34 29.43 -18.52
C LEU A 455 -39.69 30.70 -19.30
N PHE A 456 -40.19 30.57 -20.53
CA PHE A 456 -40.60 31.71 -21.35
C PHE A 456 -41.88 32.41 -20.85
N THR A 457 -42.81 31.67 -20.24
CA THR A 457 -44.04 32.25 -19.66
C THR A 457 -43.81 32.92 -18.30
N LEU A 458 -42.79 32.50 -17.54
CA LEU A 458 -42.39 33.14 -16.27
C LEU A 458 -41.53 34.40 -16.45
N THR A 459 -40.93 34.63 -17.61
CA THR A 459 -40.13 35.84 -17.90
C THR A 459 -40.90 37.00 -18.51
N PHE A 460 -42.19 36.83 -18.87
CA PHE A 460 -43.05 37.88 -19.43
C PHE A 460 -44.27 38.24 -18.56
N SER A 461 -44.21 37.96 -17.26
CA SER A 461 -45.15 38.50 -16.27
C SER A 461 -44.39 38.89 -15.00
N ILE A 462 -43.53 39.90 -15.14
CA ILE A 462 -43.10 40.85 -14.10
C ILE A 462 -43.13 42.24 -14.72
#